data_AF-A0A2D9XLV9-F1
#
_entry.id   AF-A0A2D9XLV9-F1
#
_cell.length_a   1.000
_cell.length_b   1.000
_cell.length_c   1.000
_cell.angle_alpha   90.00
_cell.angle_beta   90.00
_cell.angle_gamma   90.00
#
_symmetry.space_group_name_H-M   'P 1'
#
loop_
_entity.id
_entity.type
_entity.pdbx_description
1 polymer ?
#
loop_
_entity_poly.entity_id
_entity_poly.type
_entity_poly.pdbx_seq_one_letter_code
_entity_poly.pdbx_strand_id
1 'polypeptide(L)'
;MIMNTRANQGNVLFIILIAIVLFASLTYAVTRTTQTGSNVDTEQNALAVGEVLQYVSSLRTAVAQIIAFQPNFDITTLSFENDLDAGYNNPNCTDGSCKVFDAAGGGLNPHTSPPPGINDGSAYIYSSRNRVEGVGDNSPSGLTTDLILLLPNVTQAACEAFNTSLRLDVSSIPQEEDNTIGTAKYAAGSWPPGGGSYMSFTDDLIVGEKAACFELSSGTYYFYAVIKAN
;
A
#
# COMPACT_ATOMS: atom_id res chain seq x y z
N MET A 1 -44.04 -24.09 -73.07
CA MET A 1 -42.68 -24.57 -72.73
C MET A 1 -42.50 -24.34 -71.24
N ILE A 2 -42.52 -25.41 -70.44
CA ILE A 2 -42.52 -25.36 -68.97
C ILE A 2 -41.05 -25.44 -68.51
N MET A 3 -40.55 -24.42 -67.81
CA MET A 3 -39.23 -24.43 -67.18
C MET A 3 -39.35 -25.12 -65.82
N ASN A 4 -38.74 -26.31 -65.73
CA ASN A 4 -38.66 -27.10 -64.51
C ASN A 4 -37.44 -26.62 -63.69
N THR A 5 -37.65 -25.85 -62.63
CA THR A 5 -36.59 -25.51 -61.66
C THR A 5 -36.40 -26.68 -60.70
N ARG A 6 -35.33 -27.45 -60.90
CA ARG A 6 -34.92 -28.47 -59.93
C ARG A 6 -34.46 -27.75 -58.66
N ALA A 7 -35.26 -27.84 -57.59
CA ALA A 7 -34.82 -27.48 -56.25
C ALA A 7 -33.72 -28.48 -55.85
N ASN A 8 -32.48 -28.01 -55.86
CA ASN A 8 -31.31 -28.79 -55.48
C ASN A 8 -31.48 -29.22 -54.02
N GLN A 9 -31.34 -30.52 -53.74
CA GLN A 9 -31.32 -31.04 -52.37
C GLN A 9 -30.06 -30.54 -51.68
N GLY A 10 -30.19 -29.45 -50.91
CA GLY A 10 -29.11 -28.93 -50.08
C GLY A 10 -28.66 -30.00 -49.08
N ASN A 11 -27.37 -30.29 -49.06
CA ASN A 11 -26.76 -31.26 -48.15
C ASN A 11 -26.87 -30.72 -46.71
N VAL A 12 -27.96 -31.04 -46.01
CA VAL A 12 -28.22 -30.67 -44.60
C VAL A 12 -27.04 -31.01 -43.69
N LEU A 13 -26.30 -32.08 -44.03
CA LEU A 13 -25.12 -32.50 -43.28
C LEU A 13 -24.00 -31.46 -43.33
N PHE A 14 -23.86 -30.71 -44.42
CA PHE A 14 -22.88 -29.63 -44.56
C PHE A 14 -23.23 -28.40 -43.70
N ILE A 15 -24.52 -28.09 -43.56
CA ILE A 15 -24.99 -26.96 -42.73
C ILE A 15 -24.70 -27.23 -41.25
N ILE A 16 -24.93 -28.47 -40.80
CA ILE A 16 -24.65 -28.87 -39.41
C ILE A 16 -23.14 -28.78 -39.12
N LEU A 17 -22.29 -29.21 -40.06
CA LEU A 17 -20.84 -29.15 -39.90
C LEU A 17 -20.32 -27.70 -39.80
N ILE A 18 -20.84 -26.80 -40.63
CA ILE A 18 -20.50 -25.37 -40.55
C ILE A 18 -20.92 -24.78 -39.20
N ALA A 19 -22.12 -25.11 -38.72
CA ALA A 19 -22.62 -24.61 -37.43
C ALA A 19 -21.71 -25.05 -36.27
N ILE A 20 -21.25 -26.30 -36.26
CA ILE A 20 -20.33 -26.81 -35.22
C ILE A 20 -18.98 -26.10 -35.27
N VAL A 21 -18.41 -25.89 -36.47
CA VAL A 21 -17.13 -25.20 -36.64
C VAL A 21 -17.23 -23.73 -36.19
N LEU A 22 -18.32 -23.06 -36.53
CA LEU A 22 -18.55 -21.68 -36.11
C LEU A 22 -18.70 -21.58 -34.59
N PHE A 23 -19.44 -22.49 -33.96
CA PHE A 23 -19.62 -22.52 -32.51
C PHE A 23 -18.29 -22.77 -31.77
N ALA A 24 -17.46 -23.70 -32.28
CA ALA A 24 -16.13 -23.95 -31.75
C ALA A 24 -15.20 -22.73 -31.91
N SER A 25 -15.23 -22.06 -33.07
CA SER A 25 -14.41 -20.87 -33.33
C SER A 25 -14.80 -19.68 -32.45
N LEU A 26 -16.10 -19.48 -32.21
CA LEU A 26 -16.62 -18.43 -31.33
C LEU A 26 -16.19 -18.66 -29.89
N THR A 27 -16.25 -19.90 -29.41
CA THR A 27 -15.82 -20.26 -28.06
C THR A 27 -14.36 -19.88 -27.83
N TYR A 28 -13.48 -20.16 -28.81
CA TYR A 28 -12.06 -19.82 -28.73
C TYR A 28 -11.79 -18.30 -28.78
N ALA A 29 -12.60 -17.53 -29.50
CA ALA A 29 -12.52 -16.08 -29.51
C ALA A 29 -12.91 -15.47 -28.15
N VAL A 30 -13.97 -15.98 -27.52
CA VAL A 30 -14.46 -15.48 -26.21
C VAL A 30 -13.47 -15.79 -25.07
N THR A 31 -12.82 -16.95 -25.09
CA THR A 31 -11.79 -17.30 -24.10
C THR A 31 -10.55 -16.40 -24.21
N ARG A 32 -10.22 -15.90 -25.41
CA ARG A 32 -9.12 -14.92 -25.58
C ARG A 32 -9.49 -13.54 -25.03
N THR A 33 -10.76 -13.12 -25.12
CA THR A 33 -11.20 -11.83 -24.58
C THR A 33 -11.12 -11.77 -23.06
N THR A 34 -11.33 -12.90 -22.38
CA THR A 34 -11.15 -13.04 -20.91
C THR A 34 -9.67 -13.13 -20.49
N GLN A 35 -8.75 -13.32 -21.44
CA GLN A 35 -7.31 -13.43 -21.21
C GLN A 35 -6.56 -12.11 -21.49
N THR A 36 -7.25 -10.98 -21.45
CA THR A 36 -6.62 -9.64 -21.49
C THR A 36 -6.36 -9.21 -20.04
N GLY A 37 -5.20 -9.62 -19.50
CA GLY A 37 -4.84 -9.55 -18.08
C GLY A 37 -4.65 -8.17 -17.45
N SER A 38 -4.69 -7.07 -18.21
CA SER A 38 -4.40 -5.74 -17.65
C SER A 38 -5.46 -5.24 -16.66
N ASN A 39 -6.74 -5.58 -16.86
CA ASN A 39 -7.82 -5.06 -16.00
C ASN A 39 -7.95 -5.84 -14.68
N VAL A 40 -7.60 -7.13 -14.67
CA VAL A 40 -7.63 -7.95 -13.45
C VAL A 40 -6.52 -7.51 -12.49
N ASP A 41 -5.32 -7.24 -13.02
CA ASP A 41 -4.18 -6.76 -12.21
C ASP A 41 -4.47 -5.38 -11.59
N THR A 42 -5.17 -4.49 -12.30
CA THR A 42 -5.56 -3.18 -11.74
C THR A 42 -6.62 -3.27 -10.65
N GLU A 43 -7.61 -4.16 -10.79
CA GLU A 43 -8.66 -4.36 -9.79
C GLU A 43 -8.08 -5.04 -8.54
N GLN A 44 -7.19 -6.02 -8.74
CA GLN A 44 -6.50 -6.70 -7.64
C GLN A 44 -5.55 -5.75 -6.89
N ASN A 45 -4.85 -4.87 -7.59
CA ASN A 45 -4.03 -3.82 -6.96
C ASN A 45 -4.89 -2.82 -6.18
N ALA A 46 -6.04 -2.40 -6.70
CA ALA A 46 -6.94 -1.48 -6.00
C ALA A 46 -7.49 -2.09 -4.70
N LEU A 47 -7.85 -3.39 -4.72
CA LEU A 47 -8.26 -4.12 -3.52
C LEU A 47 -7.13 -4.22 -2.49
N ALA A 48 -5.94 -4.63 -2.92
CA ALA A 48 -4.75 -4.76 -2.07
C ALA A 48 -4.32 -3.42 -1.44
N VAL A 49 -4.34 -2.33 -2.23
CA VAL A 49 -4.12 -0.97 -1.74
C VAL A 49 -5.17 -0.59 -0.70
N GLY A 50 -6.44 -0.89 -0.96
CA GLY A 50 -7.54 -0.68 -0.01
C GLY A 50 -7.31 -1.38 1.32
N GLU A 51 -6.84 -2.63 1.31
CA GLU A 51 -6.47 -3.38 2.52
C GLU A 51 -5.35 -2.71 3.31
N VAL A 52 -4.31 -2.21 2.64
CA VAL A 52 -3.21 -1.48 3.29
C VAL A 52 -3.71 -0.17 3.91
N LEU A 53 -4.54 0.59 3.20
CA LEU A 53 -5.10 1.83 3.71
C LEU A 53 -6.04 1.60 4.90
N GLN A 54 -6.81 0.51 4.87
CA GLN A 54 -7.62 0.08 6.01
C GLN A 54 -6.74 -0.29 7.21
N TYR A 55 -5.64 -1.00 6.98
CA TYR A 55 -4.68 -1.34 8.02
C TYR A 55 -4.03 -0.08 8.65
N VAL A 56 -3.64 0.89 7.82
CA VAL A 56 -3.14 2.20 8.28
C VAL A 56 -4.18 2.92 9.16
N SER A 57 -5.46 2.89 8.77
CA SER A 57 -6.55 3.48 9.55
C SER A 57 -6.67 2.83 10.93
N SER A 58 -6.69 1.49 10.97
CA SER A 58 -6.70 0.72 12.22
C SER A 58 -5.49 1.03 13.11
N LEU A 59 -4.29 1.12 12.54
CA LEU A 59 -3.06 1.50 13.26
C LEU A 59 -3.17 2.88 13.89
N ARG A 60 -3.61 3.89 13.13
CA ARG A 60 -3.82 5.26 13.64
C ARG A 60 -4.79 5.27 14.81
N THR A 61 -5.90 4.55 14.70
CA THR A 61 -6.89 4.44 15.77
C THR A 61 -6.30 3.79 17.02
N ALA A 62 -5.59 2.66 16.88
CA ALA A 62 -4.99 1.96 18.02
C ALA A 62 -3.94 2.82 18.74
N VAL A 63 -3.04 3.46 17.99
CA VAL A 63 -2.03 4.36 18.57
C VAL A 63 -2.68 5.55 19.28
N ALA A 64 -3.69 6.16 18.66
CA ALA A 64 -4.42 7.27 19.28
C ALA A 64 -5.13 6.84 20.58
N GLN A 65 -5.73 5.65 20.62
CA GLN A 65 -6.40 5.10 21.80
C GLN A 65 -5.42 4.84 22.94
N ILE A 66 -4.28 4.19 22.67
CA ILE A 66 -3.24 3.93 23.67
C ILE A 66 -2.80 5.23 24.34
N ILE A 67 -2.47 6.25 23.53
CA ILE A 67 -2.01 7.56 24.02
C ILE A 67 -3.12 8.30 24.77
N ALA A 68 -4.38 8.21 24.31
CA ALA A 68 -5.49 8.95 24.92
C ALA A 68 -5.98 8.35 26.25
N PHE A 69 -5.91 7.03 26.42
CA PHE A 69 -6.49 6.35 27.58
C PHE A 69 -5.53 6.12 28.74
N GLN A 70 -4.22 6.21 28.50
CA GLN A 70 -3.21 5.93 29.52
C GLN A 70 -2.54 7.24 29.98
N PRO A 71 -2.69 7.61 31.27
CA PRO A 71 -2.01 8.78 31.80
C PRO A 71 -0.50 8.55 31.74
N ASN A 72 0.23 9.52 31.17
CA ASN A 72 1.68 9.50 30.93
C ASN A 72 2.17 8.61 29.79
N PHE A 73 1.28 8.11 28.93
CA PHE A 73 1.73 7.49 27.69
C PHE A 73 1.93 8.56 26.62
N ASP A 74 3.07 8.49 25.98
CA ASP A 74 3.40 9.30 24.82
C ASP A 74 3.99 8.39 23.74
N ILE A 75 4.48 9.00 22.66
CA ILE A 75 5.06 8.22 21.58
C ILE A 75 6.26 7.39 22.06
N THR A 76 7.02 7.87 23.05
CA THR A 76 8.26 7.24 23.56
C THR A 76 8.00 5.98 24.36
N THR A 77 6.78 5.80 24.89
CA THR A 77 6.37 4.59 25.62
C THR A 77 5.71 3.54 24.72
N LEU A 78 5.23 3.93 23.54
CA LEU A 78 4.59 3.03 22.57
C LEU A 78 5.51 1.88 22.14
N SER A 79 4.97 0.71 21.82
CA SER A 79 5.75 -0.40 21.25
C SER A 79 5.01 -1.12 20.13
N PHE A 80 5.74 -1.44 19.06
CA PHE A 80 5.31 -2.33 17.98
C PHE A 80 5.88 -3.75 18.13
N GLU A 81 6.44 -4.08 19.30
CA GLU A 81 6.96 -5.42 19.60
C GLU A 81 5.87 -6.48 19.40
N ASN A 82 6.23 -7.54 18.68
CA ASN A 82 5.36 -8.67 18.38
C ASN A 82 6.21 -9.90 18.05
N ASP A 83 5.57 -11.06 17.99
CA ASP A 83 6.24 -12.35 17.76
C ASP A 83 6.57 -12.65 16.29
N LEU A 84 6.07 -11.84 15.35
CA LEU A 84 6.20 -12.06 13.91
C LEU A 84 7.35 -11.26 13.29
N ASP A 85 7.66 -10.08 13.83
CA ASP A 85 8.75 -9.24 13.35
C ASP A 85 9.56 -8.62 14.49
N ALA A 86 10.83 -9.04 14.57
CA ALA A 86 11.75 -8.62 15.62
C ALA A 86 12.29 -7.20 15.40
N GLY A 87 12.83 -6.60 16.46
CA GLY A 87 13.50 -5.29 16.41
C GLY A 87 12.60 -4.10 16.76
N TYR A 88 11.42 -4.33 17.33
CA TYR A 88 10.53 -3.29 17.86
C TYR A 88 10.46 -3.24 19.40
N ASN A 89 11.41 -3.91 20.08
CA ASN A 89 11.49 -3.86 21.53
C ASN A 89 11.68 -2.41 22.01
N ASN A 90 10.84 -1.97 22.95
CA ASN A 90 10.93 -0.66 23.57
C ASN A 90 10.98 -0.83 25.11
N PRO A 91 12.12 -0.58 25.76
CA PRO A 91 12.26 -0.70 27.21
C PRO A 91 11.34 0.22 28.03
N ASN A 92 10.86 1.32 27.44
CA ASN A 92 9.89 2.21 28.09
C ASN A 92 8.48 1.60 28.15
N CYS A 93 8.22 0.58 27.33
CA CYS A 93 6.98 -0.17 27.36
C CYS A 93 7.11 -1.32 28.35
N THR A 94 6.54 -1.16 29.55
CA THR A 94 6.76 -2.09 30.68
C THR A 94 5.66 -3.15 30.83
N ASP A 95 4.54 -3.01 30.12
CA ASP A 95 3.43 -3.98 30.11
C ASP A 95 2.72 -4.04 28.73
N GLY A 96 1.62 -4.78 28.64
CA GLY A 96 0.87 -4.93 27.38
C GLY A 96 0.12 -3.67 26.94
N SER A 97 -0.17 -2.72 27.84
CA SER A 97 -1.03 -1.57 27.53
C SER A 97 -0.40 -0.56 26.57
N CYS A 98 0.94 -0.54 26.48
CA CYS A 98 1.69 0.30 25.56
C CYS A 98 1.97 -0.37 24.21
N LYS A 99 1.58 -1.64 24.04
CA LYS A 99 1.83 -2.41 22.83
C LYS A 99 0.68 -2.26 21.85
N VAL A 100 0.98 -1.88 20.62
CA VAL A 100 0.00 -1.71 19.54
C VAL A 100 -0.72 -3.03 19.22
N PHE A 101 -0.01 -4.15 19.36
CA PHE A 101 -0.51 -5.48 18.98
C PHE A 101 -0.97 -6.35 20.16
N ASP A 102 -0.91 -5.85 21.39
CA ASP A 102 -1.38 -6.57 22.57
C ASP A 102 -2.84 -6.23 22.85
N ALA A 103 -3.61 -7.22 23.32
CA ALA A 103 -5.03 -7.04 23.65
C ALA A 103 -5.27 -6.00 24.76
N ALA A 104 -4.32 -5.81 25.68
CA ALA A 104 -4.39 -4.79 26.73
C ALA A 104 -4.06 -3.38 26.23
N GLY A 105 -3.40 -3.28 25.07
CA GLY A 105 -3.05 -2.02 24.42
C GLY A 105 -3.95 -1.74 23.22
N GLY A 106 -3.40 -1.87 22.00
CA GLY A 106 -4.10 -1.53 20.76
C GLY A 106 -4.98 -2.64 20.19
N GLY A 107 -4.78 -3.89 20.62
CA GLY A 107 -5.57 -5.04 20.21
C GLY A 107 -5.53 -5.37 18.72
N LEU A 108 -4.56 -4.83 17.97
CA LEU A 108 -4.42 -5.10 16.55
C LEU A 108 -3.66 -6.41 16.31
N ASN A 109 -4.03 -7.11 15.24
CA ASN A 109 -3.20 -8.20 14.75
C ASN A 109 -1.99 -7.62 14.01
N PRO A 110 -0.76 -8.08 14.31
CA PRO A 110 0.42 -7.66 13.57
C PRO A 110 0.33 -8.20 12.14
N HIS A 111 0.34 -7.30 11.16
CA HIS A 111 0.47 -7.66 9.75
C HIS A 111 1.93 -7.43 9.38
N THR A 112 2.67 -8.48 9.13
CA THR A 112 4.08 -8.36 8.73
C THR A 112 4.23 -8.31 7.23
N SER A 113 3.40 -9.01 6.47
CA SER A 113 3.41 -8.95 5.00
C SER A 113 2.25 -8.09 4.49
N PRO A 114 2.50 -7.22 3.51
CA PRO A 114 1.44 -6.64 2.70
C PRO A 114 0.72 -7.70 1.86
N PRO A 115 -0.46 -7.39 1.30
CA PRO A 115 -1.11 -8.24 0.30
C PRO A 115 -0.19 -8.54 -0.88
N PRO A 116 -0.30 -9.72 -1.53
CA PRO A 116 0.56 -10.07 -2.65
C PRO A 116 0.35 -9.14 -3.86
N GLY A 117 1.43 -8.89 -4.61
CA GLY A 117 1.37 -8.15 -5.88
C GLY A 117 1.60 -6.63 -5.78
N ILE A 118 1.55 -6.06 -4.58
CA ILE A 118 1.78 -4.61 -4.41
C ILE A 118 3.22 -4.26 -4.06
N ASN A 119 4.02 -5.21 -3.57
CA ASN A 119 5.46 -5.07 -3.37
C ASN A 119 6.18 -6.42 -3.56
N ASP A 120 7.47 -6.48 -3.21
CA ASP A 120 8.33 -7.68 -3.29
C ASP A 120 8.18 -8.68 -2.13
N GLY A 121 7.19 -8.50 -1.25
CA GLY A 121 7.00 -9.29 -0.03
C GLY A 121 7.77 -8.76 1.19
N SER A 122 8.50 -7.65 1.04
CA SER A 122 9.13 -6.97 2.17
C SER A 122 8.09 -6.54 3.20
N ALA A 123 8.46 -6.65 4.47
CA ALA A 123 7.57 -6.34 5.57
C ALA A 123 7.31 -4.85 5.72
N TYR A 124 6.20 -4.51 6.38
CA TYR A 124 5.97 -3.14 6.85
C TYR A 124 7.05 -2.72 7.85
N ILE A 125 7.44 -1.45 7.78
CA ILE A 125 8.42 -0.86 8.69
C ILE A 125 7.73 0.26 9.48
N TYR A 126 7.59 0.09 10.80
CA TYR A 126 7.21 1.20 11.67
C TYR A 126 8.48 1.98 12.01
N SER A 127 8.56 3.25 11.64
CA SER A 127 9.79 4.05 11.75
C SER A 127 9.51 5.40 12.39
N SER A 128 10.47 5.87 13.17
CA SER A 128 10.56 7.24 13.69
C SER A 128 11.75 7.99 13.11
N ARG A 129 12.24 7.60 11.94
CA ARG A 129 13.46 8.14 11.32
C ARG A 129 13.19 9.11 10.19
N ASN A 130 11.95 9.52 9.98
CA ASN A 130 11.57 10.36 8.86
C ASN A 130 10.79 11.55 9.37
N ARG A 131 10.94 12.70 8.74
CA ARG A 131 10.03 13.85 8.88
C ARG A 131 9.39 14.10 7.52
N VAL A 132 8.07 14.09 7.47
CA VAL A 132 7.33 14.33 6.23
C VAL A 132 7.16 15.83 6.04
N GLU A 133 7.57 16.34 4.88
CA GLU A 133 7.40 17.74 4.54
C GLU A 133 5.93 18.21 4.67
N GLY A 134 5.74 19.32 5.39
CA GLY A 134 4.42 19.91 5.64
C GLY A 134 3.58 19.20 6.70
N VAL A 135 4.08 18.13 7.34
CA VAL A 135 3.38 17.43 8.42
C VAL A 135 4.10 17.66 9.76
N GLY A 136 3.35 17.99 10.82
CA GLY A 136 3.92 18.27 12.14
C GLY A 136 4.77 19.55 12.17
N ASP A 137 5.74 19.58 13.07
CA ASP A 137 6.76 20.64 13.18
C ASP A 137 7.85 20.45 12.11
N ASN A 138 7.87 21.41 11.18
CA ASN A 138 8.82 21.49 10.07
C ASN A 138 10.04 22.37 10.41
N SER A 139 10.23 22.74 11.68
CA SER A 139 11.39 23.53 12.11
C SER A 139 12.69 22.87 11.66
N PRO A 140 13.67 23.64 11.16
CA PRO A 140 14.93 23.10 10.64
C PRO A 140 15.84 22.48 11.71
N SER A 141 15.37 22.36 12.95
CA SER A 141 16.14 21.88 14.11
C SER A 141 16.53 20.41 14.04
N GLY A 142 16.04 19.59 13.08
CA GLY A 142 16.47 18.20 12.89
C GLY A 142 16.20 17.26 14.08
N LEU A 143 15.36 17.71 15.02
CA LEU A 143 14.99 17.03 16.25
C LEU A 143 13.51 16.59 16.26
N THR A 144 12.80 16.71 15.15
CA THR A 144 11.39 16.30 15.05
C THR A 144 11.26 15.32 13.89
N THR A 145 10.79 14.11 14.21
CA THR A 145 10.49 13.05 13.25
C THR A 145 9.01 12.70 13.35
N ASP A 146 8.46 11.93 12.43
CA ASP A 146 7.10 11.41 12.47
C ASP A 146 7.14 9.91 12.69
N LEU A 147 6.17 9.39 13.45
CA LEU A 147 5.96 7.97 13.55
C LEU A 147 5.16 7.58 12.31
N ILE A 148 5.80 6.85 11.43
CA ILE A 148 5.24 6.48 10.14
C ILE A 148 5.26 4.96 9.96
N LEU A 149 4.32 4.48 9.15
CA LEU A 149 4.40 3.20 8.47
C LEU A 149 5.08 3.41 7.13
N LEU A 150 6.08 2.60 6.83
CA LEU A 150 6.68 2.48 5.51
C LEU A 150 6.36 1.12 4.92
N LEU A 151 6.03 1.11 3.63
CA LEU A 151 5.95 -0.08 2.82
C LEU A 151 7.02 0.04 1.72
N PRO A 152 8.12 -0.71 1.80
CA PRO A 152 9.20 -0.66 0.83
C PRO A 152 8.89 -1.44 -0.45
N ASN A 153 9.62 -1.09 -1.51
CA ASN A 153 9.67 -1.80 -2.79
C ASN A 153 8.29 -2.02 -3.42
N VAL A 154 7.44 -0.99 -3.33
CA VAL A 154 6.10 -0.99 -3.94
C VAL A 154 6.27 -1.07 -5.46
N THR A 155 5.39 -1.80 -6.15
CA THR A 155 5.41 -1.80 -7.61
C THR A 155 4.93 -0.44 -8.14
N GLN A 156 5.40 -0.02 -9.32
CA GLN A 156 4.97 1.26 -9.91
C GLN A 156 3.43 1.35 -9.99
N ALA A 157 2.78 0.28 -10.47
CA ALA A 157 1.32 0.22 -10.59
C ALA A 157 0.60 0.34 -9.23
N ALA A 158 1.13 -0.29 -8.17
CA ALA A 158 0.57 -0.14 -6.83
C ALA A 158 0.79 1.27 -6.28
N CYS A 159 1.92 1.90 -6.60
CA CYS A 159 2.23 3.27 -6.19
C CYS A 159 1.24 4.29 -6.78
N GLU A 160 0.97 4.16 -8.08
CA GLU A 160 -0.07 4.94 -8.77
C GLU A 160 -1.46 4.68 -8.17
N ALA A 161 -1.77 3.42 -7.84
CA ALA A 161 -3.03 3.05 -7.21
C ALA A 161 -3.18 3.61 -5.79
N PHE A 162 -2.11 3.70 -4.99
CA PHE A 162 -2.10 4.36 -3.69
C PHE A 162 -2.46 5.83 -3.82
N ASN A 163 -1.75 6.57 -4.68
CA ASN A 163 -1.97 8.01 -4.87
C ASN A 163 -3.37 8.29 -5.40
N THR A 164 -3.86 7.47 -6.34
CA THR A 164 -5.24 7.54 -6.85
C THR A 164 -6.28 7.30 -5.74
N SER A 165 -6.06 6.26 -4.92
CA SER A 165 -6.98 5.92 -3.81
C SER A 165 -7.01 7.00 -2.72
N LEU A 166 -5.88 7.67 -2.51
CA LEU A 166 -5.74 8.82 -1.62
C LEU A 166 -6.27 10.13 -2.23
N ARG A 167 -6.66 10.12 -3.51
CA ARG A 167 -7.13 11.28 -4.28
C ARG A 167 -6.09 12.39 -4.38
N LEU A 168 -4.81 12.00 -4.47
CA LEU A 168 -3.72 12.92 -4.76
C LEU A 168 -3.73 13.21 -6.26
N ASP A 169 -3.86 14.49 -6.63
CA ASP A 169 -3.94 14.94 -8.03
C ASP A 169 -2.55 15.04 -8.69
N VAL A 170 -1.72 14.02 -8.47
CA VAL A 170 -0.34 13.98 -8.96
C VAL A 170 -0.31 13.49 -10.41
N SER A 171 0.40 14.23 -11.28
CA SER A 171 0.50 13.89 -12.71
C SER A 171 1.47 12.74 -13.01
N SER A 172 2.34 12.43 -12.06
CA SER A 172 3.28 11.31 -12.04
C SER A 172 3.56 10.92 -10.59
N ILE A 173 4.16 9.77 -10.35
CA ILE A 173 4.65 9.43 -9.00
C ILE A 173 5.64 10.52 -8.56
N PRO A 174 5.43 11.19 -7.41
CA PRO A 174 6.35 12.20 -6.91
C PRO A 174 7.72 11.59 -6.59
N GLN A 175 8.79 12.32 -6.85
CA GLN A 175 10.13 11.91 -6.49
C GLN A 175 10.54 12.55 -5.16
N GLU A 176 11.21 11.80 -4.31
CA GLU A 176 11.85 12.36 -3.11
C GLU A 176 13.14 13.11 -3.53
N GLU A 177 13.32 14.33 -3.02
CA GLU A 177 14.33 15.26 -3.58
C GLU A 177 15.78 14.89 -3.22
N ASP A 178 15.99 14.40 -1.99
CA ASP A 178 17.33 14.12 -1.46
C ASP A 178 17.77 12.65 -1.67
N ASN A 179 16.90 11.83 -2.26
CA ASN A 179 16.95 10.37 -2.32
C ASN A 179 17.22 9.72 -0.94
N THR A 180 16.59 10.25 0.13
CA THR A 180 16.77 9.76 1.50
C THR A 180 15.52 9.17 2.12
N ILE A 181 15.69 8.07 2.85
CA ILE A 181 14.63 7.48 3.66
C ILE A 181 15.21 6.74 4.88
N GLY A 182 14.62 6.99 6.04
CA GLY A 182 14.94 6.35 7.31
C GLY A 182 14.16 5.06 7.52
N THR A 183 14.77 3.91 7.25
CA THR A 183 14.12 2.59 7.38
C THR A 183 14.40 1.88 8.72
N ALA A 184 15.09 2.55 9.66
CA ALA A 184 15.33 1.93 10.96
C ALA A 184 14.01 1.77 11.72
N LYS A 185 13.78 0.56 12.22
CA LYS A 185 12.61 0.20 13.01
C LYS A 185 12.49 1.07 14.26
N TYR A 186 11.25 1.32 14.66
CA TYR A 186 10.91 1.98 15.90
C TYR A 186 11.29 1.12 17.11
N ALA A 187 12.54 1.26 17.55
CA ALA A 187 13.12 0.53 18.66
C ALA A 187 13.64 1.50 19.72
N ALA A 188 13.58 1.09 20.99
CA ALA A 188 14.28 1.72 22.11
C ALA A 188 13.87 3.13 22.54
N GLY A 189 12.59 3.50 22.46
CA GLY A 189 12.06 4.72 23.12
C GLY A 189 12.76 6.03 22.73
N SER A 190 13.62 5.99 21.72
CA SER A 190 14.49 7.08 21.32
C SER A 190 13.70 7.96 20.39
N TRP A 191 12.92 8.83 21.01
CA TRP A 191 12.20 9.89 20.34
C TRP A 191 12.56 11.24 20.96
N PRO A 192 13.01 12.21 20.15
CA PRO A 192 13.41 12.04 18.76
C PRO A 192 14.74 11.25 18.69
N PRO A 193 14.90 10.30 17.77
CA PRO A 193 16.22 9.81 17.48
C PRO A 193 16.93 10.93 16.71
N GLY A 194 17.97 11.54 17.27
CA GLY A 194 18.72 12.57 16.53
C GLY A 194 19.08 12.09 15.12
N GLY A 195 18.78 12.91 14.10
CA GLY A 195 19.10 12.64 12.69
C GLY A 195 18.12 11.70 11.98
N GLY A 196 16.92 12.19 11.66
CA GLY A 196 16.00 11.57 10.71
C GLY A 196 16.16 12.12 9.28
N SER A 197 15.76 11.34 8.28
CA SER A 197 15.60 11.80 6.90
C SER A 197 14.48 12.83 6.80
N TYR A 198 14.71 13.90 6.06
CA TYR A 198 13.64 14.81 5.67
C TYR A 198 13.09 14.31 4.33
N MET A 199 11.86 13.81 4.32
CA MET A 199 11.21 13.40 3.07
C MET A 199 10.54 14.63 2.47
N SER A 200 11.27 15.31 1.58
CA SER A 200 10.73 16.37 0.72
C SER A 200 10.51 15.84 -0.69
N PHE A 201 9.60 16.48 -1.42
CA PHE A 201 9.14 15.95 -2.69
C PHE A 201 9.15 17.00 -3.79
N THR A 202 9.45 16.57 -5.01
CA THR A 202 9.46 17.46 -6.18
C THR A 202 8.09 18.01 -6.55
N ASP A 203 7.01 17.41 -6.03
CA ASP A 203 5.62 17.81 -6.29
C ASP A 203 4.99 18.38 -5.02
N ASP A 204 4.71 19.68 -5.03
CA ASP A 204 4.09 20.41 -3.92
C ASP A 204 2.71 19.84 -3.53
N LEU A 205 2.06 19.05 -4.40
CA LEU A 205 0.72 18.49 -4.15
C LEU A 205 0.71 17.41 -3.06
N ILE A 206 1.85 16.83 -2.71
CA ILE A 206 1.96 15.87 -1.60
C ILE A 206 2.55 16.48 -0.32
N VAL A 207 2.91 17.76 -0.35
CA VAL A 207 3.34 18.49 0.84
C VAL A 207 2.20 18.60 1.83
N GLY A 208 2.43 18.15 3.06
CA GLY A 208 1.41 18.10 4.12
C GLY A 208 0.50 16.88 4.07
N GLU A 209 0.66 15.99 3.09
CA GLU A 209 -0.12 14.77 3.00
C GLU A 209 0.38 13.72 3.99
N LYS A 210 -0.56 13.15 4.75
CA LYS A 210 -0.26 12.16 5.79
C LYS A 210 -0.06 10.75 5.25
N ALA A 211 -0.21 10.55 3.94
CA ALA A 211 0.16 9.33 3.26
C ALA A 211 0.34 9.65 1.78
N ALA A 212 1.33 9.05 1.16
CA ALA A 212 1.52 9.06 -0.28
C ALA A 212 2.46 7.92 -0.68
N CYS A 213 2.45 7.57 -1.95
CA CYS A 213 3.50 6.77 -2.56
C CYS A 213 4.40 7.65 -3.44
N PHE A 214 5.71 7.41 -3.34
CA PHE A 214 6.75 8.20 -3.98
C PHE A 214 7.88 7.31 -4.51
N GLU A 215 8.69 7.88 -5.39
CA GLU A 215 9.91 7.27 -5.90
C GLU A 215 11.13 7.80 -5.12
N LEU A 216 11.87 6.89 -4.48
CA LEU A 216 13.09 7.25 -3.74
C LEU A 216 14.28 7.44 -4.69
N SER A 217 14.40 6.55 -5.68
CA SER A 217 15.45 6.58 -6.70
C SER A 217 15.02 5.65 -7.84
N SER A 218 15.51 5.88 -9.06
CA SER A 218 15.08 5.23 -10.31
C SER A 218 14.50 3.80 -10.15
N GLY A 219 13.17 3.70 -10.15
CA GLY A 219 12.40 2.45 -10.08
C GLY A 219 12.18 1.86 -8.68
N THR A 220 12.58 2.56 -7.62
CA THR A 220 12.41 2.16 -6.22
C THR A 220 11.31 3.00 -5.57
N TYR A 221 10.15 2.39 -5.33
CA TYR A 221 8.99 3.09 -4.78
C TYR A 221 8.73 2.71 -3.33
N TYR A 222 8.28 3.70 -2.56
CA TYR A 222 7.86 3.55 -1.17
C TYR A 222 6.49 4.15 -0.98
N PHE A 223 5.65 3.46 -0.21
CA PHE A 223 4.45 4.07 0.36
C PHE A 223 4.73 4.44 1.81
N TYR A 224 4.39 5.67 2.21
CA TYR A 224 4.40 6.09 3.61
C TYR A 224 2.99 6.40 4.09
N ALA A 225 2.78 6.20 5.39
CA ALA A 225 1.63 6.75 6.10
C ALA A 225 2.04 7.24 7.49
N VAL A 226 1.80 8.52 7.76
CA VAL A 226 1.99 9.12 9.08
C VAL A 226 0.95 8.55 10.04
N ILE A 227 1.42 7.85 11.07
CA ILE A 227 0.59 7.30 12.14
C ILE A 227 0.40 8.37 13.23
N LYS A 228 1.48 9.04 13.61
CA LYS A 228 1.47 10.17 14.53
C LYS A 228 2.56 11.16 14.11
N ALA A 229 2.14 12.39 13.81
CA ALA A 229 3.07 13.50 13.59
C ALA A 229 3.72 13.90 14.93
N ASN A 230 4.94 14.45 14.88
CA ASN A 230 5.55 15.07 16.06
C ASN A 230 4.68 16.18 16.69
#